data_AF-A0AAD6AQ84-F1
#
_entry.id   AF-A0AAD6AQ84-F1
#
_cell.length_a   1.000
_cell.length_b   1.000
_cell.length_c   1.000
_cell.angle_alpha   90.00
_cell.angle_beta   90.00
_cell.angle_gamma   90.00
#
_symmetry.space_group_name_H-M   'P 1'
#
loop_
_entity.id
_entity.type
_entity.pdbx_description
1 polymer ?
#
loop_
_entity_poly.entity_id
_entity_poly.type
_entity_poly.pdbx_seq_one_letter_code
_entity_poly.pdbx_strand_id
1 'polypeptide(L)'
;MADCIRVPLLLLLLCIISSLHPIQCQNNPVVVKVPANPELNAPLPPGAPVERLPVPEKIPGGGASLPRKRSSTGWKLSEEGVCKEDLTRLCPKHSWNNNLAVLECLQDKKEETEIAAECNHLLWNYKLNLTTDPKFESVAVEVCKTTITEIKECASEQLGKGFLVSCLVDHRGNITDYQCNQYITKMTTIVFSDYRLICGFMDKCREDINTLHCGSISTGDKDVHSQGEVIACLEKGLVREAEEQPGAHPIKEECKKSIMRVAELSSDDFHLDRYLYFSCREDRERFCEKTLAGEGRVYKCLFNHKFEEAMSEKCREALTTRQKLIAQDYKVSYSLAKACKSDLRKYRCSADSNVPRAREARLSYLLLCLESAVHR
;
A
#
# COMPACT_ATOMS: atom_id res chain seq x y z
N MET A 1 -28.40 10.82 -6.63
CA MET A 1 -29.41 10.04 -5.89
C MET A 1 -29.49 8.58 -6.32
N ALA A 2 -29.95 8.22 -7.53
CA ALA A 2 -30.08 6.81 -7.94
C ALA A 2 -28.75 6.02 -7.89
N ASP A 3 -27.63 6.63 -8.27
CA ASP A 3 -26.31 6.00 -8.21
C ASP A 3 -25.77 5.86 -6.78
N CYS A 4 -26.06 6.83 -5.90
CA CYS A 4 -25.68 6.79 -4.48
C CYS A 4 -26.50 5.75 -3.69
N ILE A 5 -27.74 5.43 -4.07
CA ILE A 5 -28.61 4.45 -3.38
C ILE A 5 -28.43 3.02 -3.95
N ARG A 6 -28.09 2.87 -5.24
CA ARG A 6 -27.83 1.55 -5.85
C ARG A 6 -26.55 0.86 -5.36
N VAL A 7 -25.50 1.63 -5.06
CA VAL A 7 -24.23 1.12 -4.50
C VAL A 7 -24.37 0.54 -3.07
N PRO A 8 -25.05 1.20 -2.12
CA PRO A 8 -25.20 0.71 -0.75
C PRO A 8 -26.15 -0.48 -0.62
N LEU A 9 -27.15 -0.65 -1.50
CA LEU A 9 -28.02 -1.83 -1.45
C LEU A 9 -27.21 -3.13 -1.69
N LEU A 10 -26.22 -3.07 -2.59
CA LEU A 10 -25.26 -4.15 -2.85
C LEU A 10 -24.29 -4.37 -1.68
N LEU A 11 -23.74 -3.30 -1.08
CA LEU A 11 -22.82 -3.41 0.06
C LEU A 11 -23.52 -3.92 1.33
N LEU A 12 -24.73 -3.45 1.63
CA LEU A 12 -25.52 -3.88 2.81
C LEU A 12 -25.96 -5.34 2.70
N LEU A 13 -26.40 -5.79 1.53
CA LEU A 13 -26.74 -7.20 1.29
C LEU A 13 -25.51 -8.11 1.51
N LEU A 14 -24.32 -7.68 1.09
CA LEU A 14 -23.08 -8.44 1.29
C LEU A 14 -22.61 -8.47 2.76
N CYS A 15 -22.83 -7.41 3.54
CA CYS A 15 -22.48 -7.36 4.96
C CYS A 15 -23.35 -8.28 5.83
N ILE A 16 -24.67 -8.36 5.56
CA ILE A 16 -25.62 -9.18 6.35
C ILE A 16 -25.34 -10.69 6.20
N ILE A 17 -24.91 -11.13 5.01
CA ILE A 17 -24.63 -12.55 4.74
C ILE A 17 -23.36 -13.03 5.49
N SER A 18 -22.38 -12.16 5.69
CA SER A 18 -21.15 -12.49 6.44
C SER A 18 -21.34 -12.65 7.96
N SER A 19 -22.46 -12.19 8.52
CA SER A 19 -22.75 -12.25 9.97
C SER A 19 -23.63 -13.45 10.40
N LEU A 20 -24.09 -14.29 9.48
CA LEU A 20 -25.15 -15.29 9.75
C LEU A 20 -24.73 -16.77 9.64
N HIS A 21 -23.44 -17.10 9.62
CA HIS A 21 -23.00 -18.51 9.67
C HIS A 21 -22.30 -18.85 10.99
N PRO A 22 -22.93 -19.68 11.86
CA PRO A 22 -22.24 -20.26 13.00
C PRO A 22 -21.26 -21.34 12.52
N ILE A 23 -19.97 -21.12 12.73
CA ILE A 23 -18.93 -22.13 12.49
C ILE A 23 -19.05 -23.21 13.57
N GLN A 24 -19.51 -24.38 13.17
CA GLN A 24 -19.58 -25.57 14.01
C GLN A 24 -18.23 -26.31 13.93
N CYS A 25 -17.35 -26.09 14.90
CA CYS A 25 -16.09 -26.84 15.02
C CYS A 25 -16.35 -28.30 15.40
N GLN A 26 -15.97 -29.24 14.53
CA GLN A 26 -15.75 -30.63 14.90
C GLN A 26 -14.27 -30.86 15.17
N ASN A 27 -13.94 -31.16 16.43
CA ASN A 27 -12.62 -31.62 16.85
C ASN A 27 -12.43 -33.08 16.44
N ASN A 28 -11.33 -33.40 15.76
CA ASN A 28 -10.74 -34.74 15.82
C ASN A 28 -9.21 -34.65 15.74
N PRO A 29 -8.45 -35.30 16.65
CA PRO A 29 -7.00 -35.22 16.69
C PRO A 29 -6.38 -36.28 15.77
N VAL A 30 -5.47 -35.86 14.89
CA VAL A 30 -4.59 -36.78 14.15
C VAL A 30 -3.21 -36.76 14.79
N VAL A 31 -2.83 -37.92 15.34
CA VAL A 31 -1.51 -38.20 15.92
C VAL A 31 -0.56 -38.63 14.79
N VAL A 32 0.55 -37.91 14.60
CA VAL A 32 1.64 -38.35 13.71
C VAL A 32 2.89 -38.64 14.54
N LYS A 33 3.35 -39.89 14.45
CA LYS A 33 4.58 -40.42 15.06
C LYS A 33 5.82 -39.93 14.30
N VAL A 34 6.83 -39.46 15.04
CA VAL A 34 8.20 -39.24 14.55
C VAL A 34 9.09 -40.40 15.04
N PRO A 35 9.95 -41.00 14.19
CA PRO A 35 10.96 -41.94 14.67
C PRO A 35 12.25 -41.21 15.08
N ALA A 36 12.78 -41.59 16.25
CA ALA A 36 14.13 -41.30 16.74
C ALA A 36 15.17 -42.17 15.99
N ASN A 37 16.43 -41.78 15.77
CA ASN A 37 17.59 -41.79 16.71
C ASN A 37 18.89 -41.58 15.85
N PRO A 38 20.14 -41.57 16.37
CA PRO A 38 20.72 -40.91 17.55
C PRO A 38 22.11 -40.23 17.29
N GLU A 39 22.61 -39.52 18.32
CA GLU A 39 24.02 -39.26 18.71
C GLU A 39 24.98 -38.47 17.79
N LEU A 40 25.50 -37.34 18.28
CA LEU A 40 26.82 -37.30 18.95
C LEU A 40 27.10 -35.92 19.61
N ASN A 41 27.31 -35.92 20.92
CA ASN A 41 27.80 -34.79 21.72
C ASN A 41 29.34 -34.71 21.66
N ALA A 42 29.93 -33.52 21.50
CA ALA A 42 31.15 -33.10 22.20
C ALA A 42 31.46 -31.58 22.02
N PRO A 43 32.08 -30.91 23.02
CA PRO A 43 32.22 -29.45 23.09
C PRO A 43 33.56 -28.89 22.56
N LEU A 44 33.53 -27.58 22.22
CA LEU A 44 34.66 -26.73 21.78
C LEU A 44 35.74 -26.49 22.87
N PRO A 45 37.02 -26.32 22.48
CA PRO A 45 38.02 -25.62 23.28
C PRO A 45 38.46 -24.26 22.66
N PRO A 46 38.98 -23.31 23.47
CA PRO A 46 39.43 -21.98 23.02
C PRO A 46 40.96 -21.90 22.82
N GLY A 47 41.43 -21.03 21.91
CA GLY A 47 42.86 -20.68 21.79
C GLY A 47 43.23 -19.98 20.48
N ALA A 48 43.73 -18.74 20.58
CA ALA A 48 44.22 -17.87 19.49
C ALA A 48 45.61 -18.34 18.95
N PRO A 49 46.23 -17.76 17.87
CA PRO A 49 46.61 -16.34 17.80
C PRO A 49 46.46 -15.64 16.41
N VAL A 50 46.63 -14.32 16.49
CA VAL A 50 46.62 -13.28 15.46
C VAL A 50 47.90 -13.29 14.62
N GLU A 51 47.80 -13.17 13.30
CA GLU A 51 48.94 -12.91 12.41
C GLU A 51 48.67 -11.69 11.50
N ARG A 52 49.64 -10.77 11.41
CA ARG A 52 49.58 -9.48 10.69
C ARG A 52 50.26 -9.59 9.31
N LEU A 53 49.56 -9.05 8.29
CA LEU A 53 49.97 -8.32 7.05
C LEU A 53 51.29 -8.66 6.32
N PRO A 54 51.30 -8.46 4.98
CA PRO A 54 51.94 -7.22 4.49
C PRO A 54 51.19 -6.46 3.37
N VAL A 55 51.46 -5.15 3.36
CA VAL A 55 51.11 -4.09 2.41
C VAL A 55 51.93 -4.20 1.12
N PRO A 56 51.47 -3.71 -0.05
CA PRO A 56 52.36 -3.25 -1.10
C PRO A 56 52.34 -1.72 -1.29
N GLU A 57 53.55 -1.19 -1.47
CA GLU A 57 53.94 0.20 -1.69
C GLU A 57 53.55 0.80 -3.07
N LYS A 58 53.83 2.09 -3.21
CA LYS A 58 53.35 3.08 -4.18
C LYS A 58 54.45 3.47 -5.21
N ILE A 59 54.01 3.88 -6.42
CA ILE A 59 54.56 4.93 -7.36
C ILE A 59 55.69 4.51 -8.34
N PRO A 60 55.87 5.10 -9.58
CA PRO A 60 55.28 6.33 -10.19
C PRO A 60 54.68 6.26 -11.63
N GLY A 61 53.80 7.24 -11.91
CA GLY A 61 53.92 8.22 -13.01
C GLY A 61 53.76 7.80 -14.48
N GLY A 62 52.66 8.23 -15.12
CA GLY A 62 52.52 8.27 -16.58
C GLY A 62 51.17 8.87 -17.01
N GLY A 63 51.18 10.14 -17.42
CA GLY A 63 49.98 10.87 -17.83
C GLY A 63 49.46 10.43 -19.20
N ALA A 64 48.15 10.24 -19.29
CA ALA A 64 47.38 10.39 -20.52
C ALA A 64 45.96 10.80 -20.14
N SER A 65 45.68 12.10 -20.23
CA SER A 65 44.36 12.68 -20.07
C SER A 65 43.48 12.24 -21.25
N LEU A 66 42.75 11.15 -21.09
CA LEU A 66 41.65 10.80 -21.99
C LEU A 66 40.51 11.82 -21.81
N PRO A 67 39.89 12.30 -22.90
CA PRO A 67 38.86 13.32 -22.81
C PRO A 67 37.66 12.70 -22.12
N ARG A 68 37.41 13.13 -20.88
CA ARG A 68 36.19 12.85 -20.14
C ARG A 68 35.05 13.48 -20.93
N LYS A 69 34.45 12.72 -21.86
CA LYS A 69 33.17 13.05 -22.47
C LYS A 69 32.24 13.28 -21.29
N ARG A 70 31.91 14.55 -21.03
CA ARG A 70 30.75 14.93 -20.24
C ARG A 70 29.55 14.41 -21.02
N SER A 71 29.17 13.16 -20.76
CA SER A 71 27.85 12.67 -21.13
C SER A 71 26.88 13.36 -20.18
N SER A 72 26.07 14.27 -20.71
CA SER A 72 24.95 14.89 -20.02
C SER A 72 23.79 13.90 -19.81
N THR A 73 24.10 12.63 -19.56
CA THR A 73 23.11 11.59 -19.30
C THR A 73 23.02 11.43 -17.80
N GLY A 74 21.92 11.88 -17.21
CA GLY A 74 21.62 11.62 -15.81
C GLY A 74 21.72 10.13 -15.49
N TRP A 75 22.04 9.83 -14.23
CA TRP A 75 22.14 8.47 -13.70
C TRP A 75 20.90 7.62 -14.03
N LYS A 76 21.10 6.38 -14.50
CA LYS A 76 20.00 5.47 -14.88
C LYS A 76 20.05 4.13 -14.15
N LEU A 77 18.91 3.73 -13.58
CA LEU A 77 18.70 2.41 -12.98
C LEU A 77 19.02 1.25 -13.93
N SER A 78 18.74 1.42 -15.23
CA SER A 78 18.99 0.41 -16.26
C SER A 78 20.47 0.18 -16.57
N GLU A 79 21.33 1.10 -16.16
CA GLU A 79 22.79 1.03 -16.37
C GLU A 79 23.52 0.49 -15.13
N GLU A 80 22.83 0.36 -13.99
CA GLU A 80 23.39 -0.15 -12.74
C GLU A 80 23.59 -1.66 -12.74
N GLY A 81 24.83 -2.09 -12.44
CA GLY A 81 25.22 -3.50 -12.52
C GLY A 81 24.35 -4.42 -11.69
N VAL A 82 23.93 -3.97 -10.50
CA VAL A 82 23.10 -4.76 -9.58
C VAL A 82 21.70 -5.03 -10.12
N CYS A 83 21.14 -4.15 -10.96
CA CYS A 83 19.77 -4.27 -11.49
C CYS A 83 19.70 -4.68 -12.97
N LYS A 84 20.80 -4.59 -13.71
CA LYS A 84 20.83 -4.80 -15.16
C LYS A 84 20.33 -6.19 -15.59
N GLU A 85 20.72 -7.23 -14.85
CA GLU A 85 20.34 -8.61 -15.14
C GLU A 85 18.85 -8.84 -14.91
N ASP A 86 18.32 -8.37 -13.78
CA ASP A 86 16.89 -8.43 -13.48
C ASP A 86 16.06 -7.65 -14.50
N LEU A 87 16.50 -6.46 -14.89
CA LEU A 87 15.82 -5.68 -15.92
C LEU A 87 15.83 -6.35 -17.29
N THR A 88 16.90 -7.08 -17.63
CA THR A 88 16.98 -7.83 -18.89
C THR A 88 16.02 -9.01 -18.91
N ARG A 89 15.83 -9.65 -17.76
CA ARG A 89 14.96 -10.83 -17.63
C ARG A 89 13.48 -10.45 -17.50
N LEU A 90 13.19 -9.37 -16.76
CA LEU A 90 11.83 -9.03 -16.35
C LEU A 90 11.17 -7.94 -17.21
N CYS A 91 11.96 -7.05 -17.80
CA CYS A 91 11.49 -5.81 -18.39
C CYS A 91 11.85 -5.67 -19.87
N PRO A 92 10.90 -5.26 -20.74
CA PRO A 92 11.19 -5.02 -22.14
C PRO A 92 12.10 -3.79 -22.32
N LYS A 93 13.01 -3.80 -23.28
CA LYS A 93 14.03 -2.74 -23.47
C LYS A 93 13.49 -1.31 -23.59
N HIS A 94 12.25 -1.13 -24.06
CA HIS A 94 11.65 0.21 -24.16
C HIS A 94 11.39 0.85 -22.79
N SER A 95 11.21 0.06 -21.73
CA SER A 95 11.05 0.54 -20.35
C SER A 95 12.33 1.14 -19.75
N TRP A 96 13.48 0.95 -20.40
CA TRP A 96 14.78 1.40 -19.90
C TRP A 96 15.09 2.88 -20.23
N ASN A 97 14.13 3.56 -20.88
CA ASN A 97 14.30 4.93 -21.35
C ASN A 97 14.44 5.95 -20.21
N ASN A 98 13.85 5.67 -19.04
CA ASN A 98 13.97 6.50 -17.84
C ASN A 98 13.71 5.67 -16.58
N ASN A 99 14.16 6.19 -15.43
CA ASN A 99 14.07 5.47 -14.15
C ASN A 99 12.64 5.22 -13.66
N LEU A 100 11.67 6.09 -13.98
CA LEU A 100 10.29 5.89 -13.56
C LEU A 100 9.64 4.75 -14.35
N ALA A 101 9.90 4.65 -15.67
CA ALA A 101 9.40 3.55 -16.49
C ALA A 101 10.02 2.20 -16.08
N VAL A 102 11.27 2.21 -15.61
CA VAL A 102 11.90 1.03 -15.00
C VAL A 102 11.17 0.61 -13.72
N LEU A 103 10.88 1.56 -12.81
CA LEU A 103 10.14 1.28 -11.59
C LEU A 103 8.74 0.72 -11.88
N GLU A 104 8.02 1.32 -12.82
CA GLU A 104 6.68 0.88 -13.23
C GLU A 104 6.71 -0.56 -13.78
N CYS A 105 7.70 -0.89 -14.63
CA CYS A 105 7.83 -2.25 -15.15
C CYS A 105 8.09 -3.29 -14.05
N LEU A 106 8.94 -2.97 -13.08
CA LEU A 106 9.28 -3.87 -11.98
C LEU A 106 8.15 -4.01 -10.95
N GLN A 107 7.26 -3.02 -10.84
CA GLN A 107 6.18 -2.97 -9.84
C GLN A 107 5.18 -4.13 -9.99
N ASP A 108 4.96 -4.63 -11.20
CA ASP A 108 3.95 -5.67 -11.45
C ASP A 108 4.52 -7.09 -11.55
N LYS A 109 5.83 -7.26 -11.36
CA LYS A 109 6.47 -8.57 -11.49
C LYS A 109 6.13 -9.46 -10.29
N LYS A 110 5.85 -10.71 -10.64
CA LYS A 110 4.98 -11.64 -9.92
C LYS A 110 5.45 -11.92 -8.50
N GLU A 111 6.76 -11.77 -8.26
CA GLU A 111 7.42 -12.08 -7.00
C GLU A 111 8.68 -11.18 -6.84
N GLU A 112 8.84 -10.53 -5.69
CA GLU A 112 10.10 -9.85 -5.33
C GLU A 112 11.27 -10.86 -5.16
N THR A 113 10.98 -12.16 -5.11
CA THR A 113 11.96 -13.27 -5.15
C THR A 113 12.68 -13.39 -6.49
N GLU A 114 12.11 -12.81 -7.56
CA GLU A 114 12.78 -12.77 -8.84
C GLU A 114 13.85 -11.67 -8.87
N ILE A 115 13.77 -10.62 -8.06
CA ILE A 115 14.74 -9.52 -8.10
C ILE A 115 15.87 -9.80 -7.09
N ALA A 116 17.12 -9.62 -7.50
CA ALA A 116 18.27 -9.76 -6.61
C ALA A 116 18.15 -8.81 -5.41
N ALA A 117 18.55 -9.27 -4.22
CA ALA A 117 18.41 -8.50 -2.98
C ALA A 117 19.09 -7.12 -3.05
N GLU A 118 20.21 -7.05 -3.75
CA GLU A 118 21.01 -5.85 -4.00
C GLU A 118 20.28 -4.88 -4.94
N CYS A 119 19.62 -5.39 -5.98
CA CYS A 119 18.77 -4.56 -6.84
C CYS A 119 17.55 -4.05 -6.07
N ASN A 120 16.89 -4.93 -5.30
CA ASN A 120 15.76 -4.56 -4.46
C ASN A 120 16.13 -3.43 -3.48
N HIS A 121 17.30 -3.53 -2.83
CA HIS A 121 17.82 -2.49 -1.95
C HIS A 121 18.11 -1.17 -2.69
N LEU A 122 18.69 -1.22 -3.89
CA LEU A 122 18.91 -0.03 -4.71
C LEU A 122 17.58 0.64 -5.10
N LEU A 123 16.60 -0.14 -5.54
CA LEU A 123 15.27 0.35 -5.90
C LEU A 123 14.58 0.99 -4.70
N TRP A 124 14.71 0.39 -3.51
CA TRP A 124 14.19 0.95 -2.28
C TRP A 124 14.79 2.32 -1.96
N ASN A 125 16.12 2.43 -1.95
CA ASN A 125 16.81 3.71 -1.71
C ASN A 125 16.40 4.77 -2.74
N TYR A 126 16.27 4.37 -4.00
CA TYR A 126 15.84 5.28 -5.07
C TYR A 126 14.41 5.78 -4.84
N LYS A 127 13.47 4.90 -4.48
CA LYS A 127 12.09 5.27 -4.15
C LYS A 127 12.00 6.18 -2.92
N LEU A 128 12.81 5.93 -1.89
CA LEU A 128 12.89 6.80 -0.72
C LEU A 128 13.41 8.19 -1.08
N ASN A 129 14.49 8.28 -1.86
CA ASN A 129 15.03 9.56 -2.30
C ASN A 129 14.03 10.30 -3.20
N LEU A 130 13.25 9.61 -4.04
CA LEU A 130 12.18 10.23 -4.84
C LEU A 130 11.15 10.98 -3.99
N THR A 131 10.89 10.52 -2.77
CA THR A 131 9.91 11.14 -1.88
C THR A 131 10.51 12.07 -0.85
N THR A 132 11.84 12.05 -0.63
CA THR A 132 12.48 12.81 0.46
C THR A 132 13.62 13.74 0.01
N ASP A 133 14.19 13.54 -1.18
CA ASP A 133 15.28 14.38 -1.70
C ASP A 133 14.71 15.75 -2.12
N PRO A 134 15.29 16.85 -1.62
CA PRO A 134 14.90 18.21 -1.99
C PRO A 134 14.87 18.47 -3.50
N LYS A 135 15.65 17.74 -4.31
CA LYS A 135 15.63 17.88 -5.77
C LYS A 135 14.30 17.41 -6.36
N PHE A 136 13.77 16.28 -5.91
CA PHE A 136 12.49 15.79 -6.42
C PHE A 136 11.32 16.63 -5.90
N GLU A 137 11.42 17.11 -4.67
CA GLU A 137 10.46 18.07 -4.14
C GLU A 137 10.47 19.40 -4.92
N SER A 138 11.64 19.88 -5.36
CA SER A 138 11.72 21.07 -6.21
C SER A 138 11.00 20.92 -7.55
N VAL A 139 11.03 19.72 -8.14
CA VAL A 139 10.26 19.39 -9.35
C VAL A 139 8.76 19.46 -9.04
N ALA A 140 8.31 18.96 -7.89
CA ALA A 140 6.91 19.08 -7.48
C ALA A 140 6.51 20.55 -7.32
N VAL A 141 7.35 21.39 -6.71
CA VAL A 141 7.09 22.83 -6.56
C VAL A 141 6.99 23.54 -7.91
N GLU A 142 7.85 23.17 -8.88
CA GLU A 142 7.85 23.77 -10.21
C GLU A 142 6.62 23.34 -11.02
N VAL A 143 6.36 22.04 -11.09
CA VAL A 143 5.28 21.46 -11.91
C VAL A 143 3.89 21.76 -11.31
N CYS A 144 3.76 21.75 -9.98
CA CYS A 144 2.48 21.94 -9.28
C CYS A 144 2.30 23.34 -8.70
N LYS A 145 3.04 24.35 -9.19
CA LYS A 145 3.06 25.71 -8.62
C LYS A 145 1.67 26.32 -8.38
N THR A 146 0.78 26.24 -9.37
CA THR A 146 -0.59 26.79 -9.30
C THR A 146 -1.43 26.02 -8.27
N THR A 147 -1.40 24.69 -8.34
CA THR A 147 -2.11 23.80 -7.42
C THR A 147 -1.68 24.01 -5.97
N ILE A 148 -0.37 24.16 -5.70
CA ILE A 148 0.14 24.43 -4.36
C ILE A 148 -0.42 25.75 -3.81
N THR A 149 -0.51 26.79 -4.64
CA THR A 149 -1.08 28.08 -4.20
C THR A 149 -2.58 28.01 -3.91
N GLU A 150 -3.32 27.12 -4.59
CA GLU A 150 -4.75 26.92 -4.36
C GLU A 150 -5.03 26.08 -3.10
N ILE A 151 -4.14 25.13 -2.80
CA ILE A 151 -4.28 24.19 -1.68
C ILE A 151 -3.41 24.65 -0.51
N LYS A 152 -3.99 25.51 0.34
CA LYS A 152 -3.27 26.17 1.46
C LYS A 152 -2.57 25.21 2.42
N GLU A 153 -3.15 24.04 2.67
CA GLU A 153 -2.53 23.03 3.54
C GLU A 153 -1.23 22.49 2.95
N CYS A 154 -1.20 22.18 1.65
CA CYS A 154 0.04 21.75 0.97
C CYS A 154 1.08 22.86 0.89
N ALA A 155 0.66 24.13 0.74
CA ALA A 155 1.59 25.26 0.79
C ALA A 155 2.25 25.46 2.16
N SER A 156 1.63 24.96 3.23
CA SER A 156 2.14 25.06 4.60
C SER A 156 3.05 23.91 5.02
N GLU A 157 3.20 22.89 4.18
CA GLU A 157 4.03 21.73 4.47
C GLU A 157 5.52 22.06 4.53
N GLN A 158 6.24 21.34 5.40
CA GLN A 158 7.69 21.51 5.52
C GLN A 158 8.40 20.90 4.32
N LEU A 159 9.12 21.74 3.57
CA LEU A 159 10.00 21.32 2.49
C LEU A 159 11.19 20.48 3.02
N GLY A 160 11.65 19.53 2.21
CA GLY A 160 12.78 18.65 2.44
C GLY A 160 12.45 17.39 3.23
N LYS A 161 11.17 17.16 3.56
CA LYS A 161 10.70 16.00 4.34
C LYS A 161 9.75 15.08 3.55
N GLY A 162 9.41 15.45 2.32
CA GLY A 162 8.50 14.68 1.47
C GLY A 162 7.01 14.89 1.71
N PHE A 163 6.66 15.70 2.72
CA PHE A 163 5.27 15.99 3.06
C PHE A 163 4.51 16.70 1.93
N LEU A 164 5.19 17.54 1.14
CA LEU A 164 4.55 18.25 0.03
C LEU A 164 3.97 17.28 -1.01
N VAL A 165 4.76 16.30 -1.47
CA VAL A 165 4.29 15.34 -2.48
C VAL A 165 3.17 14.47 -1.89
N SER A 166 3.32 14.06 -0.63
CA SER A 166 2.26 13.33 0.08
C SER A 166 0.95 14.14 0.11
N CYS A 167 1.02 15.44 0.42
CA CYS A 167 -0.14 16.32 0.43
C CYS A 167 -0.74 16.49 -0.99
N LEU A 168 0.08 16.63 -2.02
CA LEU A 168 -0.44 16.75 -3.39
C LEU A 168 -1.15 15.45 -3.84
N VAL A 169 -0.61 14.29 -3.48
CA VAL A 169 -1.26 12.99 -3.67
C VAL A 169 -2.60 12.93 -2.91
N ASP A 170 -2.65 13.48 -1.71
CA ASP A 170 -3.85 13.59 -0.88
C ASP A 170 -4.98 14.37 -1.56
N HIS A 171 -4.61 15.36 -2.38
CA HIS A 171 -5.53 16.22 -3.10
C HIS A 171 -5.62 15.92 -4.60
N ARG A 172 -5.13 14.76 -5.06
CA ARG A 172 -5.07 14.43 -6.50
C ARG A 172 -6.39 14.63 -7.25
N GLY A 173 -7.53 14.39 -6.60
CA GLY A 173 -8.87 14.57 -7.17
C GLY A 173 -9.32 16.03 -7.32
N ASN A 174 -8.62 16.97 -6.69
CA ASN A 174 -8.85 18.41 -6.82
C ASN A 174 -7.88 19.07 -7.82
N ILE A 175 -6.85 18.35 -8.29
CA ILE A 175 -5.83 18.88 -9.20
C ILE A 175 -6.38 18.91 -10.62
N THR A 176 -6.59 20.12 -11.14
CA THR A 176 -7.09 20.35 -12.51
C THR A 176 -5.97 20.63 -13.51
N ASP A 177 -4.81 21.12 -13.04
CA ASP A 177 -3.64 21.35 -13.88
C ASP A 177 -3.14 20.02 -14.46
N TYR A 178 -3.03 19.95 -15.78
CA TYR A 178 -2.72 18.70 -16.49
C TYR A 178 -1.31 18.18 -16.16
N GLN A 179 -0.32 19.08 -16.10
CA GLN A 179 1.07 18.67 -15.87
C GLN A 179 1.27 18.19 -14.43
N CYS A 180 0.72 18.92 -13.46
CA CYS A 180 0.70 18.53 -12.08
C CYS A 180 -0.08 17.22 -11.88
N ASN A 181 -1.25 17.08 -12.50
CA ASN A 181 -2.04 15.85 -12.40
C ASN A 181 -1.23 14.63 -12.91
N GLN A 182 -0.59 14.73 -14.07
CA GLN A 182 0.27 13.66 -14.61
C GLN A 182 1.46 13.34 -13.69
N TYR A 183 2.11 14.36 -13.15
CA TYR A 183 3.21 14.19 -12.19
C TYR A 183 2.74 13.48 -10.92
N ILE A 184 1.63 13.94 -10.33
CA ILE A 184 1.07 13.37 -9.11
C ILE A 184 0.51 11.96 -9.32
N THR A 185 -0.08 11.64 -10.48
CA THR A 185 -0.46 10.27 -10.81
C THR A 185 0.74 9.34 -10.80
N LYS A 186 1.86 9.74 -11.43
CA LYS A 186 3.10 8.93 -11.41
C LYS A 186 3.69 8.80 -10.01
N MET A 187 3.73 9.90 -9.26
CA MET A 187 4.21 9.89 -7.87
C MET A 187 3.32 9.03 -6.97
N THR A 188 2.00 9.04 -7.18
CA THR A 188 1.05 8.18 -6.45
C THR A 188 1.42 6.72 -6.62
N THR A 189 1.63 6.25 -7.85
CA THR A 189 2.01 4.85 -8.12
C THR A 189 3.30 4.44 -7.40
N ILE A 190 4.28 5.35 -7.31
CA ILE A 190 5.55 5.11 -6.61
C ILE A 190 5.36 5.11 -5.08
N VAL A 191 4.68 6.13 -4.54
CA VAL A 191 4.41 6.27 -3.09
C VAL A 191 3.60 5.09 -2.56
N PHE A 192 2.57 4.65 -3.30
CA PHE A 192 1.74 3.50 -2.91
C PHE A 192 2.40 2.14 -3.20
N SER A 193 3.52 2.11 -3.93
CA SER A 193 4.29 0.87 -4.08
C SER A 193 5.00 0.45 -2.79
N ASP A 194 5.18 1.37 -1.83
CA ASP A 194 5.73 1.11 -0.49
C ASP A 194 5.10 2.09 0.51
N TYR A 195 4.22 1.60 1.38
CA TYR A 195 3.51 2.43 2.35
C TYR A 195 4.43 3.22 3.29
N ARG A 196 5.71 2.82 3.46
CA ARG A 196 6.69 3.59 4.24
C ARG A 196 6.99 4.95 3.61
N LEU A 197 6.75 5.07 2.31
CA LEU A 197 6.88 6.31 1.55
C LEU A 197 5.66 7.24 1.74
N ILE A 198 4.58 6.75 2.37
CA ILE A 198 3.46 7.60 2.79
C ILE A 198 3.96 8.37 4.02
N CYS A 199 4.39 9.62 3.79
CA CYS A 199 5.12 10.40 4.77
C CYS A 199 4.34 10.54 6.09
N GLY A 200 5.03 10.24 7.20
CA GLY A 200 4.47 10.29 8.55
C GLY A 200 3.61 9.07 8.95
N PHE A 201 3.35 8.11 8.05
CA PHE A 201 2.63 6.88 8.41
C PHE A 201 3.40 6.09 9.48
N MET A 202 4.69 5.82 9.21
CA MET A 202 5.54 5.05 10.14
C MET A 202 5.68 5.73 11.49
N ASP A 203 5.70 7.06 11.53
CA ASP A 203 5.80 7.79 12.80
C ASP A 203 4.51 7.72 13.61
N LYS A 204 3.35 7.83 12.95
CA LYS A 204 2.04 7.76 13.59
C LYS A 204 1.67 6.34 14.05
N CYS A 205 2.14 5.31 13.34
CA CYS A 205 1.81 3.92 13.61
C CYS A 205 2.91 3.10 14.29
N ARG A 206 4.08 3.70 14.59
CA ARG A 206 5.26 2.97 15.10
C ARG A 206 4.97 2.07 16.29
N GLU A 207 4.25 2.59 17.27
CA GLU A 207 3.95 1.88 18.51
C GLU A 207 2.98 0.73 18.27
N ASP A 208 1.90 0.97 17.53
CA ASP A 208 0.92 -0.07 17.21
C ASP A 208 1.54 -1.18 16.34
N ILE A 209 2.43 -0.83 15.40
CA ILE A 209 3.20 -1.80 14.62
C ILE A 209 4.03 -2.72 15.52
N ASN A 210 4.71 -2.15 16.52
CA ASN A 210 5.55 -2.90 17.44
C ASN A 210 4.71 -3.78 18.37
N THR A 211 3.61 -3.25 18.91
CA THR A 211 2.72 -3.94 19.86
C THR A 211 1.93 -5.07 19.20
N LEU A 212 1.42 -4.84 18.00
CA LEU A 212 0.73 -5.87 17.20
C LEU A 212 1.69 -6.82 16.48
N HIS A 213 3.00 -6.57 16.58
CA HIS A 213 4.04 -7.28 15.85
C HIS A 213 3.83 -7.32 14.33
N CYS A 214 3.15 -6.30 13.78
CA CYS A 214 2.91 -6.18 12.34
C CYS A 214 4.21 -6.00 11.54
N GLY A 215 5.32 -5.63 12.19
CA GLY A 215 6.62 -5.37 11.56
C GLY A 215 7.60 -6.56 11.51
N SER A 216 7.17 -7.78 11.83
CA SER A 216 8.06 -8.96 11.90
C SER A 216 7.86 -9.92 10.72
N ILE A 217 8.89 -10.05 9.89
CA ILE A 217 9.01 -11.16 8.92
C ILE A 217 9.38 -12.39 9.74
N SER A 218 8.45 -13.32 9.94
CA SER A 218 8.82 -14.68 10.37
C SER A 218 9.82 -15.23 9.37
N THR A 219 11.09 -15.37 9.77
CA THR A 219 12.18 -15.91 8.95
C THR A 219 12.07 -17.42 8.68
N GLY A 220 10.87 -17.99 8.80
CA GLY A 220 10.59 -19.42 8.60
C GLY A 220 9.88 -19.71 7.27
N ASP A 221 8.98 -18.82 6.84
CA ASP A 221 8.28 -18.91 5.56
C ASP A 221 8.58 -17.65 4.75
N LYS A 222 9.08 -17.84 3.53
CA LYS A 222 9.54 -16.78 2.63
C LYS A 222 8.36 -16.00 2.04
N ASP A 223 7.54 -15.36 2.87
CA ASP A 223 6.55 -14.39 2.41
C ASP A 223 7.23 -13.05 2.15
N VAL A 224 7.59 -12.87 0.88
CA VAL A 224 8.47 -11.84 0.32
C VAL A 224 7.71 -10.54 0.02
N HIS A 225 6.61 -10.28 0.74
CA HIS A 225 5.76 -9.08 0.61
C HIS A 225 5.58 -8.33 1.92
N SER A 226 6.64 -8.22 2.73
CA SER A 226 6.61 -7.62 4.08
C SER A 226 6.03 -6.20 4.16
N GLN A 227 5.92 -5.47 3.05
CA GLN A 227 5.47 -4.08 3.05
C GLN A 227 3.93 -3.96 3.07
N GLY A 228 3.22 -4.60 2.15
CA GLY A 228 1.74 -4.60 2.16
C GLY A 228 1.15 -5.28 3.40
N GLU A 229 1.87 -6.27 3.95
CA GLU A 229 1.47 -7.03 5.13
C GLU A 229 1.36 -6.17 6.40
N VAL A 230 2.18 -5.14 6.56
CA VAL A 230 2.06 -4.24 7.73
C VAL A 230 0.74 -3.49 7.71
N ILE A 231 0.37 -2.91 6.55
CA ILE A 231 -0.91 -2.23 6.38
C ILE A 231 -2.06 -3.23 6.60
N ALA A 232 -2.00 -4.41 5.98
CA ALA A 232 -3.03 -5.43 6.15
C ALA A 232 -3.18 -5.90 7.61
N CYS A 233 -2.07 -6.06 8.33
CA CYS A 233 -2.05 -6.40 9.75
C CYS A 233 -2.70 -5.29 10.61
N LEU A 234 -2.35 -4.04 10.35
CA LEU A 234 -2.94 -2.88 11.04
C LEU A 234 -4.43 -2.70 10.71
N GLU A 235 -4.83 -2.89 9.45
CA GLU A 235 -6.23 -2.89 9.02
C GLU A 235 -7.03 -4.00 9.72
N LYS A 236 -6.48 -5.22 9.81
CA LYS A 236 -7.06 -6.32 10.58
C LYS A 236 -7.16 -5.94 12.06
N GLY A 237 -6.12 -5.37 12.66
CA GLY A 237 -6.14 -4.88 14.04
C GLY A 237 -7.26 -3.87 14.28
N LEU A 238 -7.42 -2.90 13.37
CA LEU A 238 -8.46 -1.86 13.42
C LEU A 238 -9.86 -2.46 13.33
N VAL A 239 -10.04 -3.45 12.45
CA VAL A 239 -11.30 -4.21 12.35
C VAL A 239 -11.60 -4.96 13.64
N ARG A 240 -10.61 -5.66 14.20
CA ARG A 240 -10.78 -6.43 15.45
C ARG A 240 -11.14 -5.53 16.63
N GLU A 241 -10.52 -4.37 16.72
CA GLU A 241 -10.85 -3.35 17.72
C GLU A 241 -12.28 -2.85 17.56
N ALA A 242 -12.68 -2.48 16.33
CA ALA A 242 -14.02 -1.96 16.06
C ALA A 242 -15.15 -3.00 16.26
N GLU A 243 -14.83 -4.28 16.10
CA GLU A 243 -15.75 -5.40 16.38
C GLU A 243 -15.72 -5.84 17.85
N GLU A 244 -14.98 -5.13 18.72
CA GLU A 244 -14.82 -5.45 20.15
C GLU A 244 -14.38 -6.90 20.38
N GLN A 245 -13.54 -7.44 19.49
CA GLN A 245 -13.11 -8.83 19.59
C GLN A 245 -12.28 -9.05 20.87
N PRO A 246 -12.46 -10.19 21.57
CA PRO A 246 -11.64 -10.52 22.73
C PRO A 246 -10.14 -10.47 22.40
N GLY A 247 -9.38 -9.75 23.22
CA GLY A 247 -7.93 -9.58 23.04
C GLY A 247 -7.54 -8.68 21.86
N ALA A 248 -8.45 -7.86 21.34
CA ALA A 248 -8.09 -6.79 20.41
C ALA A 248 -7.28 -5.69 21.13
N HIS A 249 -6.15 -5.32 20.54
CA HIS A 249 -5.32 -4.21 21.02
C HIS A 249 -5.91 -2.87 20.53
N PRO A 250 -6.14 -1.88 21.43
CA PRO A 250 -6.59 -0.55 21.02
C PRO A 250 -5.51 0.18 20.22
N ILE A 251 -5.81 0.52 18.97
CA ILE A 251 -4.89 1.26 18.09
C ILE A 251 -4.96 2.75 18.43
N LYS A 252 -3.83 3.46 18.39
CA LYS A 252 -3.79 4.90 18.64
C LYS A 252 -4.56 5.68 17.59
N GLU A 253 -5.21 6.78 17.98
CA GLU A 253 -6.06 7.55 17.07
C GLU A 253 -5.31 8.15 15.88
N GLU A 254 -4.07 8.60 16.05
CA GLU A 254 -3.22 9.02 14.93
C GLU A 254 -2.91 7.88 13.95
N CYS A 255 -2.74 6.65 14.45
CA CYS A 255 -2.53 5.49 13.60
C CYS A 255 -3.82 5.06 12.91
N LYS A 256 -4.96 5.00 13.61
CA LYS A 256 -6.28 4.72 13.02
C LYS A 256 -6.58 5.65 11.85
N LYS A 257 -6.39 6.96 12.04
CA LYS A 257 -6.57 7.96 10.99
C LYS A 257 -5.64 7.71 9.81
N SER A 258 -4.40 7.31 10.07
CA SER A 258 -3.42 7.00 9.04
C SER A 258 -3.79 5.74 8.26
N ILE A 259 -4.21 4.66 8.92
CA ILE A 259 -4.68 3.43 8.30
C ILE A 259 -5.89 3.73 7.38
N MET A 260 -6.91 4.40 7.92
CA MET A 260 -8.10 4.79 7.15
C MET A 260 -7.77 5.72 5.99
N ARG A 261 -6.75 6.58 6.15
CA ARG A 261 -6.27 7.46 5.08
C ARG A 261 -5.60 6.68 3.95
N VAL A 262 -4.71 5.75 4.27
CA VAL A 262 -4.10 4.85 3.27
C VAL A 262 -5.19 4.08 2.53
N ALA A 263 -6.18 3.57 3.27
CA ALA A 263 -7.32 2.88 2.71
C ALA A 263 -8.14 3.77 1.76
N GLU A 264 -8.48 5.00 2.15
CA GLU A 264 -9.17 5.96 1.28
C GLU A 264 -8.39 6.21 -0.03
N LEU A 265 -7.09 6.47 0.06
CA LEU A 265 -6.26 6.83 -1.09
C LEU A 265 -6.09 5.69 -2.09
N SER A 266 -6.02 4.44 -1.61
CA SER A 266 -5.90 3.25 -2.45
C SER A 266 -7.24 2.80 -3.08
N SER A 267 -8.37 3.34 -2.64
CA SER A 267 -9.70 2.83 -3.00
C SER A 267 -10.14 3.06 -4.46
N ASP A 268 -9.45 3.92 -5.19
CA ASP A 268 -9.76 4.26 -6.59
C ASP A 268 -9.28 3.18 -7.55
N ASP A 269 -8.08 2.64 -7.33
CA ASP A 269 -7.48 1.63 -8.18
C ASP A 269 -6.86 0.54 -7.31
N PHE A 270 -7.28 -0.71 -7.53
CA PHE A 270 -6.83 -1.85 -6.74
C PHE A 270 -5.31 -2.09 -6.86
N HIS A 271 -4.65 -1.60 -7.90
CA HIS A 271 -3.18 -1.64 -8.01
C HIS A 271 -2.47 -0.81 -6.94
N LEU A 272 -3.15 0.20 -6.37
CA LEU A 272 -2.64 1.04 -5.28
C LEU A 272 -2.76 0.36 -3.91
N ASP A 273 -3.54 -0.71 -3.81
CA ASP A 273 -3.70 -1.53 -2.61
C ASP A 273 -2.86 -2.80 -2.77
N ARG A 274 -1.60 -2.73 -2.33
CA ARG A 274 -0.62 -3.76 -2.65
C ARG A 274 -0.97 -5.14 -2.09
N TYR A 275 -1.50 -5.19 -0.87
CA TYR A 275 -1.94 -6.44 -0.25
C TYR A 275 -3.11 -7.05 -1.01
N LEU A 276 -4.12 -6.24 -1.35
CA LEU A 276 -5.28 -6.71 -2.09
C LEU A 276 -4.93 -7.11 -3.52
N TYR A 277 -4.08 -6.33 -4.21
CA TYR A 277 -3.58 -6.66 -5.55
C TYR A 277 -2.98 -8.07 -5.59
N PHE A 278 -2.04 -8.38 -4.68
CA PHE A 278 -1.44 -9.71 -4.65
C PHE A 278 -2.39 -10.81 -4.21
N SER A 279 -3.29 -10.49 -3.28
CA SER A 279 -4.30 -11.43 -2.81
C SER A 279 -5.34 -11.78 -3.89
N CYS A 280 -5.64 -10.83 -4.79
CA CYS A 280 -6.77 -10.91 -5.71
C CYS A 280 -6.42 -10.88 -7.20
N ARG A 281 -5.15 -10.77 -7.62
CA ARG A 281 -4.80 -10.63 -9.05
C ARG A 281 -5.34 -11.77 -9.92
N GLU A 282 -5.25 -13.01 -9.45
CA GLU A 282 -5.71 -14.18 -10.21
C GLU A 282 -7.25 -14.23 -10.26
N ASP A 283 -7.91 -13.87 -9.16
CA ASP A 283 -9.37 -13.72 -9.11
C ASP A 283 -9.84 -12.55 -10.00
N ARG A 284 -9.08 -11.45 -10.07
CA ARG A 284 -9.33 -10.33 -10.98
C ARG A 284 -9.26 -10.77 -12.43
N GLU A 285 -8.27 -11.58 -12.83
CA GLU A 285 -8.20 -12.12 -14.18
C GLU A 285 -9.37 -13.08 -14.46
N ARG A 286 -9.75 -13.91 -13.49
CA ARG A 286 -10.84 -14.88 -13.65
C ARG A 286 -12.22 -14.25 -13.78
N PHE A 287 -12.55 -13.32 -12.89
CA PHE A 287 -13.91 -12.76 -12.77
C PHE A 287 -14.06 -11.39 -13.44
N CYS A 288 -12.97 -10.62 -13.51
CA CYS A 288 -13.00 -9.19 -13.79
C CYS A 288 -12.05 -8.77 -14.93
N GLU A 289 -11.67 -9.71 -15.82
CA GLU A 289 -10.71 -9.49 -16.92
C GLU A 289 -10.99 -8.20 -17.71
N LYS A 290 -12.26 -8.01 -18.08
CA LYS A 290 -12.76 -6.89 -18.90
C LYS A 290 -13.04 -5.62 -18.09
N THR A 291 -12.86 -5.65 -16.77
CA THR A 291 -13.10 -4.50 -15.90
C THR A 291 -11.87 -3.59 -15.92
N LEU A 292 -12.05 -2.37 -16.40
CA LEU A 292 -11.02 -1.34 -16.39
C LEU A 292 -10.73 -0.88 -14.96
N ALA A 293 -9.44 -0.78 -14.62
CA ALA A 293 -8.94 -0.22 -13.37
C ALA A 293 -9.34 1.26 -13.19
N GLY A 294 -9.29 1.75 -11.95
CA GLY A 294 -9.77 3.08 -11.58
C GLY A 294 -11.27 3.15 -11.23
N GLU A 295 -11.66 4.26 -10.60
CA GLU A 295 -12.99 4.56 -10.07
C GLU A 295 -13.60 3.52 -9.12
N GLY A 296 -12.76 2.68 -8.51
CA GLY A 296 -13.19 1.57 -7.66
C GLY A 296 -13.93 0.46 -8.42
N ARG A 297 -13.85 0.41 -9.75
CA ARG A 297 -14.61 -0.56 -10.57
C ARG A 297 -14.18 -2.01 -10.32
N VAL A 298 -12.88 -2.25 -10.19
CA VAL A 298 -12.34 -3.59 -9.91
C VAL A 298 -12.80 -4.08 -8.53
N TYR A 299 -12.74 -3.23 -7.50
CA TYR A 299 -13.31 -3.55 -6.18
C TYR A 299 -14.79 -3.95 -6.27
N LYS A 300 -15.60 -3.15 -6.98
CA LYS A 300 -17.02 -3.46 -7.18
C LYS A 300 -17.24 -4.81 -7.85
N CYS A 301 -16.46 -5.12 -8.90
CA CYS A 301 -16.52 -6.41 -9.57
C CYS A 301 -16.14 -7.57 -8.63
N LEU A 302 -15.00 -7.47 -7.94
CA LEU A 302 -14.53 -8.49 -7.01
C LEU A 302 -15.52 -8.72 -5.85
N PHE A 303 -16.15 -7.66 -5.33
CA PHE A 303 -17.18 -7.81 -4.29
C PHE A 303 -18.40 -8.60 -4.77
N ASN A 304 -18.81 -8.44 -6.04
CA ASN A 304 -19.94 -9.20 -6.61
C ASN A 304 -19.63 -10.70 -6.73
N HIS A 305 -18.36 -11.06 -6.92
CA HIS A 305 -17.91 -12.46 -7.04
C HIS A 305 -17.30 -13.03 -5.75
N LYS A 306 -17.31 -12.27 -4.65
CA LYS A 306 -16.66 -12.64 -3.38
C LYS A 306 -17.09 -14.02 -2.84
N PHE A 307 -18.35 -14.41 -3.06
CA PHE A 307 -18.92 -15.64 -2.53
C PHE A 307 -18.96 -16.80 -3.55
N GLU A 308 -18.38 -16.60 -4.73
CA GLU A 308 -18.18 -17.68 -5.69
C GLU A 308 -17.23 -18.74 -5.10
N GLU A 309 -17.47 -20.01 -5.39
CA GLU A 309 -16.61 -21.11 -4.93
C GLU A 309 -15.18 -20.96 -5.48
N ALA A 310 -15.07 -20.52 -6.73
CA ALA A 310 -13.79 -20.31 -7.41
C ALA A 310 -13.03 -19.06 -6.93
N MET A 311 -13.54 -18.29 -5.96
CA MET A 311 -12.81 -17.16 -5.35
C MET A 311 -11.75 -17.69 -4.37
N SER A 312 -10.50 -17.25 -4.48
CA SER A 312 -9.47 -17.64 -3.51
C SER A 312 -9.81 -17.18 -2.09
N GLU A 313 -9.42 -17.96 -1.08
CA GLU A 313 -9.64 -17.60 0.32
C GLU A 313 -8.88 -16.32 0.69
N LYS A 314 -7.64 -16.18 0.20
CA LYS A 314 -6.82 -14.98 0.40
C LYS A 314 -7.50 -13.72 -0.14
N CYS A 315 -8.05 -13.76 -1.36
CA CYS A 315 -8.78 -12.62 -1.90
C CYS A 315 -10.08 -12.35 -1.12
N ARG A 316 -10.81 -13.41 -0.76
CA ARG A 316 -12.06 -13.32 0.00
C ARG A 316 -11.86 -12.64 1.36
N GLU A 317 -10.77 -12.97 2.06
CA GLU A 317 -10.39 -12.34 3.32
C GLU A 317 -9.99 -10.87 3.16
N ALA A 318 -9.17 -10.56 2.14
CA ALA A 318 -8.77 -9.18 1.84
C ALA A 318 -9.99 -8.30 1.51
N LEU A 319 -10.90 -8.80 0.66
CA LEU A 319 -12.17 -8.13 0.34
C LEU A 319 -13.06 -7.97 1.58
N THR A 320 -13.10 -8.97 2.47
CA THR A 320 -13.87 -8.88 3.72
C THR A 320 -13.33 -7.78 4.63
N THR A 321 -12.02 -7.74 4.84
CA THR A 321 -11.36 -6.69 5.63
C THR A 321 -11.69 -5.33 5.03
N ARG A 322 -11.62 -5.20 3.71
CA ARG A 322 -11.96 -3.96 3.00
C ARG A 322 -13.41 -3.52 3.20
N GLN A 323 -14.37 -4.44 3.12
CA GLN A 323 -15.79 -4.14 3.37
C GLN A 323 -16.02 -3.66 4.80
N LYS A 324 -15.33 -4.25 5.79
CA LYS A 324 -15.41 -3.82 7.18
C LYS A 324 -14.86 -2.42 7.39
N LEU A 325 -13.75 -2.05 6.73
CA LEU A 325 -13.25 -0.67 6.74
C LEU A 325 -14.23 0.32 6.08
N ILE A 326 -14.87 -0.06 4.96
CA ILE A 326 -15.90 0.77 4.29
C ILE A 326 -17.10 1.03 5.22
N ALA A 327 -17.49 0.05 6.03
CA ALA A 327 -18.56 0.21 7.00
C ALA A 327 -18.20 1.24 8.10
N GLN A 328 -16.92 1.29 8.50
CA GLN A 328 -16.41 2.29 9.46
C GLN A 328 -16.29 3.69 8.83
N ASP A 329 -15.83 3.80 7.59
CA ASP A 329 -15.81 5.06 6.84
C ASP A 329 -16.08 4.85 5.35
N TYR A 330 -17.19 5.43 4.88
CA TYR A 330 -17.63 5.34 3.49
C TYR A 330 -16.59 5.87 2.49
N LYS A 331 -15.68 6.77 2.93
CA LYS A 331 -14.61 7.32 2.10
C LYS A 331 -13.63 6.25 1.61
N VAL A 332 -13.51 5.13 2.31
CA VAL A 332 -12.70 3.97 1.89
C VAL A 332 -13.28 3.29 0.64
N SER A 333 -14.49 3.66 0.21
CA SER A 333 -15.03 3.29 -1.10
C SER A 333 -15.07 4.50 -2.02
N TYR A 334 -14.14 4.58 -2.99
CA TYR A 334 -14.10 5.66 -3.97
C TYR A 334 -15.44 5.82 -4.70
N SER A 335 -16.02 4.71 -5.18
CA SER A 335 -17.25 4.72 -5.96
C SER A 335 -18.43 5.25 -5.14
N LEU A 336 -18.53 4.87 -3.87
CA LEU A 336 -19.55 5.36 -2.95
C LEU A 336 -19.32 6.84 -2.60
N ALA A 337 -18.10 7.21 -2.24
CA ALA A 337 -17.74 8.58 -1.89
C ALA A 337 -18.01 9.54 -3.05
N LYS A 338 -17.64 9.16 -4.28
CA LYS A 338 -17.92 9.91 -5.50
C LYS A 338 -19.41 10.04 -5.76
N ALA A 339 -20.15 8.93 -5.70
CA ALA A 339 -21.59 8.91 -5.99
C ALA A 339 -22.40 9.74 -4.99
N CYS A 340 -22.03 9.73 -3.71
CA CYS A 340 -22.78 10.38 -2.64
C CYS A 340 -22.30 11.82 -2.33
N LYS A 341 -21.19 12.29 -2.91
CA LYS A 341 -20.57 13.60 -2.59
C LYS A 341 -21.54 14.78 -2.69
N SER A 342 -22.32 14.87 -3.77
CA SER A 342 -23.27 15.97 -4.00
C SER A 342 -24.47 15.87 -3.07
N ASP A 343 -25.03 14.66 -2.90
CA ASP A 343 -26.22 14.42 -2.09
C ASP A 343 -25.93 14.69 -0.60
N LEU A 344 -24.79 14.22 -0.07
CA LEU A 344 -24.35 14.49 1.30
C LEU A 344 -24.23 16.00 1.59
N ARG A 345 -23.67 16.76 0.65
CA ARG A 345 -23.57 18.23 0.76
C ARG A 345 -24.93 18.91 0.68
N LYS A 346 -25.77 18.51 -0.27
CA LYS A 346 -27.09 19.09 -0.51
C LYS A 346 -28.00 18.93 0.71
N TYR A 347 -28.00 17.73 1.30
CA TYR A 347 -28.88 17.38 2.41
C TYR A 347 -28.21 17.54 3.79
N ARG A 348 -26.96 18.03 3.82
CA ARG A 348 -26.18 18.25 5.05
C ARG A 348 -26.09 17.01 5.93
N CYS A 349 -25.98 15.84 5.30
CA CYS A 349 -25.76 14.58 5.99
C CYS A 349 -24.28 14.50 6.42
N SER A 350 -24.01 14.66 7.70
CA SER A 350 -22.68 14.51 8.29
C SER A 350 -22.75 13.59 9.49
N ALA A 351 -21.87 12.60 9.55
CA ALA A 351 -21.69 11.79 10.74
C ALA A 351 -21.03 12.67 11.81
N ASP A 352 -21.83 13.24 12.70
CA ASP A 352 -21.34 14.06 13.79
C ASP A 352 -20.57 13.16 14.78
N SER A 353 -19.28 13.42 15.00
CA SER A 353 -18.40 12.57 15.83
C SER A 353 -18.78 12.54 17.31
N ASN A 354 -19.75 13.36 17.70
CA ASN A 354 -20.30 13.50 19.05
C ASN A 354 -21.43 12.49 19.36
N VAL A 355 -21.90 11.72 18.37
CA VAL A 355 -22.88 10.64 18.60
C VAL A 355 -22.15 9.30 18.62
N PRO A 356 -22.12 8.56 19.74
CA PRO A 356 -21.43 7.27 19.86
C PRO A 356 -21.86 6.26 18.79
N ARG A 357 -23.18 6.17 18.55
CA ARG A 357 -23.79 5.30 17.53
C ARG A 357 -23.39 5.68 16.10
N ALA A 358 -22.98 6.93 15.86
CA ALA A 358 -22.44 7.35 14.58
C ALA A 358 -20.99 6.90 14.39
N ARG A 359 -20.23 6.50 15.43
CA ARG A 359 -18.86 6.00 15.27
C ARG A 359 -18.82 4.55 14.77
N GLU A 360 -19.71 3.70 15.28
CA GLU A 360 -19.78 2.28 14.92
C GLU A 360 -20.53 2.01 13.59
N ALA A 361 -21.42 2.92 13.18
CA ALA A 361 -22.25 2.76 11.99
C ALA A 361 -22.32 4.03 11.13
N ARG A 362 -21.18 4.69 10.89
CA ARG A 362 -21.09 5.94 10.10
C ARG A 362 -21.81 5.82 8.77
N LEU A 363 -21.52 4.75 8.03
CA LEU A 363 -22.13 4.53 6.72
C LEU A 363 -23.65 4.38 6.83
N SER A 364 -24.14 3.52 7.73
CA SER A 364 -25.59 3.31 7.93
C SER A 364 -26.30 4.61 8.31
N TYR A 365 -25.71 5.43 9.18
CA TYR A 365 -26.26 6.75 9.54
C TYR A 365 -26.38 7.68 8.32
N LEU A 366 -25.33 7.76 7.49
CA LEU A 366 -25.35 8.59 6.29
C LEU A 366 -26.40 8.11 5.29
N LEU A 367 -26.55 6.79 5.13
CA LEU A 367 -27.55 6.20 4.25
C LEU A 367 -28.97 6.49 4.74
N LEU A 368 -29.24 6.33 6.03
CA LEU A 368 -30.53 6.67 6.63
C LEU A 368 -30.85 8.17 6.50
N CYS A 369 -29.85 9.04 6.68
CA CYS A 369 -30.01 10.48 6.47
C CYS A 369 -30.44 10.78 5.02
N LEU A 370 -29.72 10.20 4.04
CA LEU A 370 -30.02 10.38 2.63
C LEU A 370 -31.39 9.80 2.25
N GLU A 371 -31.73 8.62 2.73
CA GLU A 371 -33.05 8.00 2.52
C GLU A 371 -34.17 8.90 3.08
N SER A 372 -34.01 9.39 4.32
CA SER A 372 -34.99 10.29 4.95
C SER A 372 -35.18 11.61 4.21
N ALA A 373 -34.17 12.06 3.47
CA ALA A 373 -34.21 13.29 2.68
C ALA A 373 -34.84 13.09 1.29
N VAL A 374 -34.92 11.85 0.82
CA VAL A 374 -35.58 11.48 -0.46
C VAL A 374 -37.08 11.23 -0.26
N HIS A 375 -37.49 10.79 0.92
CA HIS A 375 -38.90 10.51 1.26
C HIS A 375 -39.66 11.70 1.89
N ARG A 376 -39.04 12.87 2.00
CA ARG A 376 -39.71 14.15 2.30
C ARG A 376 -39.90 14.94 1.03
#